data_AF-A0A9E5AP17-F1
#
_entry.id   AF-A0A9E5AP17-F1
#
_cell.length_a   1.000
_cell.length_b   1.000
_cell.length_c   1.000
_cell.angle_alpha   90.00
_cell.angle_beta   90.00
_cell.angle_gamma   90.00
#
_symmetry.space_group_name_H-M   'P 1'
#
loop_
_entity.id
_entity.type
_entity.pdbx_description
1 polymer ?
#
loop_
_entity_poly.entity_id
_entity_poly.type
_entity_poly.pdbx_seq_one_letter_code
_entity_poly.pdbx_strand_id
1 'polypeptide(L)'
;MELVTRRRLVGAALLSGGALGAAALGLQLLREKAPPVAGLRVLSAAQHRTMALVALTHIPPGGPFGWSAADVDVAGLFDQFLADQPASDQRDAGVALDLVDLGPLMFERRWTTFTALTPDQRLAHWQAWSVAPQATRREIWQSLARFTGMAVYDQPGAWPHIGYRGPSLARRTGPEQGP
;
A
#
# COMPACT_ATOMS: atom_id res chain seq x y z
N MET A 1 33.34 -38.19 -16.85
CA MET A 1 32.69 -36.94 -17.30
C MET A 1 31.37 -37.32 -17.95
N GLU A 2 30.30 -37.40 -17.16
CA GLU A 2 28.97 -37.84 -17.64
C GLU A 2 28.22 -36.67 -18.28
N LEU A 3 27.77 -36.87 -19.52
CA LEU A 3 27.01 -35.90 -20.29
C LEU A 3 25.57 -35.82 -19.75
N VAL A 4 25.27 -34.77 -18.97
CA VAL A 4 23.90 -34.47 -18.53
C VAL A 4 23.05 -34.08 -19.73
N THR A 5 22.17 -35.00 -20.14
CA THR A 5 21.30 -34.89 -21.32
C THR A 5 20.29 -33.73 -21.20
N ARG A 6 20.35 -32.81 -22.17
CA ARG A 6 19.53 -31.58 -22.29
C ARG A 6 18.01 -31.76 -22.10
N ARG A 7 17.47 -32.97 -22.29
CA ARG A 7 16.04 -33.27 -22.12
C ARG A 7 15.58 -33.33 -20.65
N ARG A 8 16.48 -33.58 -19.69
CA ARG A 8 16.12 -33.59 -18.26
C ARG A 8 16.03 -32.19 -17.64
N LEU A 9 16.73 -31.21 -18.20
CA LEU A 9 16.66 -29.80 -17.78
C LEU A 9 15.32 -29.14 -18.15
N VAL A 10 14.76 -29.47 -19.33
CA VAL A 10 13.44 -28.95 -19.76
C VAL A 10 12.30 -29.53 -18.92
N GLY A 11 12.39 -30.80 -18.51
CA GLY A 11 11.43 -31.41 -17.58
C GLY A 11 11.45 -30.80 -16.18
N ALA A 12 12.64 -30.41 -15.69
CA ALA A 12 12.79 -29.75 -14.39
C ALA A 12 12.29 -28.29 -14.40
N ALA A 13 12.43 -27.57 -15.52
CA ALA A 13 11.92 -26.20 -15.69
C ALA A 13 10.38 -26.13 -15.74
N LEU A 14 9.72 -27.13 -16.31
CA LEU A 14 8.24 -27.21 -16.36
C LEU A 14 7.63 -27.54 -14.98
N LEU A 15 8.29 -28.37 -14.18
CA LEU A 15 7.82 -28.70 -12.83
C LEU A 15 8.00 -27.54 -11.84
N SER A 16 9.03 -26.71 -12.01
CA SER A 16 9.24 -25.50 -11.20
C SER A 16 8.31 -24.35 -11.64
N GLY A 17 8.01 -24.22 -12.93
CA GLY A 17 6.99 -23.29 -13.43
C GLY A 17 5.57 -23.65 -12.99
N GLY A 18 5.22 -24.94 -12.95
CA GLY A 18 3.91 -25.42 -12.49
C GLY A 18 3.67 -25.19 -11.00
N ALA A 19 4.68 -25.38 -10.15
CA ALA A 19 4.58 -25.12 -8.72
C ALA A 19 4.42 -23.62 -8.40
N LEU A 20 5.17 -22.74 -9.08
CA LEU A 20 5.02 -21.29 -8.95
C LEU A 20 3.68 -20.79 -9.49
N GLY A 21 3.21 -21.34 -10.62
CA GLY A 21 1.90 -21.02 -11.19
C GLY A 21 0.74 -21.45 -10.30
N ALA A 22 0.81 -22.64 -9.70
CA ALA A 22 -0.20 -23.14 -8.76
C ALA A 22 -0.21 -22.33 -7.45
N ALA A 23 0.97 -21.94 -6.94
CA ALA A 23 1.08 -21.07 -5.77
C ALA A 23 0.48 -19.68 -6.04
N ALA A 24 0.78 -19.08 -7.20
CA ALA A 24 0.19 -17.81 -7.61
C ALA A 24 -1.34 -17.89 -7.77
N LEU A 25 -1.86 -18.96 -8.37
CA LEU A 25 -3.30 -19.21 -8.48
C LEU A 25 -3.97 -19.40 -7.12
N GLY A 26 -3.37 -20.18 -6.22
CA GLY A 26 -3.87 -20.37 -4.86
C GLY A 26 -3.92 -19.08 -4.04
N LEU A 27 -2.91 -18.22 -4.21
CA LEU A 27 -2.87 -16.90 -3.58
C LEU A 27 -3.97 -15.97 -4.12
N GLN A 28 -4.26 -16.03 -5.42
CA GLN A 28 -5.36 -15.26 -6.02
C GLN A 28 -6.74 -15.73 -5.56
N LEU A 29 -6.90 -17.01 -5.21
CA LEU A 29 -8.14 -17.54 -4.64
C LEU A 29 -8.37 -17.09 -3.19
N LEU A 30 -7.31 -16.82 -2.45
CA LEU A 30 -7.39 -16.25 -1.09
C LEU A 30 -7.73 -14.76 -1.10
N ARG A 31 -7.41 -14.06 -2.18
CA ARG A 31 -7.79 -12.66 -2.37
C ARG A 31 -9.27 -12.56 -2.71
N GLU A 32 -10.03 -11.89 -1.85
CA GLU A 32 -11.35 -11.42 -2.25
C GLU A 32 -11.21 -10.56 -3.50
N LYS A 33 -12.03 -10.86 -4.52
CA LYS A 33 -12.03 -10.11 -5.77
C LYS A 33 -12.41 -8.65 -5.48
N ALA A 34 -11.41 -7.77 -5.50
CA ALA A 34 -11.63 -6.34 -5.33
C ALA A 34 -12.47 -5.82 -6.52
N PRO A 35 -13.49 -4.99 -6.27
CA PRO A 35 -14.25 -4.36 -7.36
C PRO A 35 -13.30 -3.48 -8.19
N PRO A 36 -13.49 -3.38 -9.51
CA PRO A 36 -12.67 -2.53 -10.34
C PRO A 36 -12.81 -1.07 -9.91
N VAL A 37 -11.68 -0.37 -9.83
CA VAL A 37 -11.62 1.07 -9.54
C VAL A 37 -11.28 1.78 -10.83
N ALA A 38 -12.11 2.75 -11.23
CA ALA A 38 -11.89 3.52 -12.44
C ALA A 38 -10.74 4.53 -12.25
N GLY A 39 -9.97 4.78 -13.32
CA GLY A 39 -8.97 5.84 -13.33
C GLY A 39 -7.61 5.51 -12.72
N LEU A 40 -7.37 4.26 -12.29
CA LEU A 40 -6.04 3.82 -11.83
C LEU A 40 -5.02 3.88 -12.98
N ARG A 41 -3.84 4.42 -12.69
CA ARG A 41 -2.73 4.59 -13.64
C ARG A 41 -1.66 3.51 -13.47
N VAL A 42 -1.41 3.07 -12.23
CA VAL A 42 -0.33 2.12 -11.89
C VAL A 42 -0.84 0.93 -11.09
N LEU A 43 -1.60 1.17 -10.03
CA LEU A 43 -2.06 0.16 -9.11
C LEU A 43 -3.12 -0.73 -9.74
N SER A 44 -3.13 -2.00 -9.33
CA SER A 44 -4.31 -2.85 -9.50
C SER A 44 -5.41 -2.48 -8.48
N ALA A 45 -6.65 -2.89 -8.74
CA ALA A 45 -7.76 -2.70 -7.80
C ALA A 45 -7.50 -3.34 -6.42
N ALA A 46 -6.79 -4.47 -6.39
CA ALA A 46 -6.42 -5.14 -5.14
C ALA A 46 -5.39 -4.32 -4.35
N GLN A 47 -4.32 -3.85 -5.01
CA GLN A 47 -3.30 -3.01 -4.40
C GLN A 47 -3.88 -1.68 -3.91
N HIS A 48 -4.77 -1.06 -4.69
CA HIS A 48 -5.51 0.13 -4.28
C HIS A 48 -6.33 -0.13 -2.99
N ARG A 49 -7.08 -1.25 -2.94
CA ARG A 49 -7.83 -1.65 -1.73
C ARG A 49 -6.89 -1.86 -0.53
N THR A 50 -5.75 -2.52 -0.72
CA THR A 50 -4.76 -2.72 0.33
C THR A 50 -4.23 -1.39 0.84
N MET A 51 -3.83 -0.47 -0.04
CA MET A 51 -3.33 0.85 0.34
C MET A 51 -4.37 1.66 1.12
N ALA A 52 -5.63 1.66 0.65
CA ALA A 52 -6.73 2.34 1.35
C ALA A 52 -6.94 1.78 2.78
N LEU A 53 -6.88 0.46 2.93
CA LEU A 53 -7.02 -0.18 4.24
C LEU A 53 -5.79 0.01 5.13
N VAL A 54 -4.58 0.08 4.57
CA VAL A 54 -3.37 0.48 5.31
C VAL A 54 -3.54 1.90 5.85
N ALA A 55 -3.99 2.83 5.01
CA ALA A 55 -4.20 4.22 5.40
C ALA A 55 -5.23 4.35 6.54
N LEU A 56 -6.39 3.70 6.41
CA LEU A 56 -7.43 3.65 7.44
C LEU A 56 -6.98 2.96 8.73
N THR A 57 -6.09 1.98 8.63
CA THR A 57 -5.52 1.31 9.81
C THR A 57 -4.49 2.19 10.52
N HIS A 58 -3.71 2.98 9.75
CA HIS A 58 -2.66 3.82 10.29
C HIS A 58 -3.20 5.13 10.90
N ILE A 59 -4.18 5.76 10.25
CA ILE A 59 -4.84 6.99 10.70
C ILE A 59 -6.36 6.77 10.70
N PRO A 60 -6.90 6.08 11.71
CA PRO A 60 -8.32 5.70 11.75
C PRO A 60 -9.24 6.91 12.00
N PRO A 61 -10.51 6.83 11.57
CA PRO A 61 -11.53 7.81 11.94
C PRO A 61 -11.78 7.83 13.45
N GLY A 62 -12.22 8.97 13.97
CA GLY A 62 -12.47 9.15 15.41
C GLY A 62 -11.18 9.35 16.24
N GLY A 63 -10.04 9.57 15.59
CA GLY A 63 -8.81 9.99 16.24
C GLY A 63 -8.92 11.38 16.91
N PRO A 64 -7.91 11.78 17.70
CA PRO A 64 -7.96 12.98 18.54
C PRO A 64 -8.15 14.30 17.78
N PHE A 65 -7.80 14.33 16.50
CA PHE A 65 -7.89 15.55 15.67
C PHE A 65 -9.19 15.61 14.85
N GLY A 66 -10.02 14.56 14.84
CA GLY A 66 -11.26 14.51 14.04
C GLY A 66 -11.06 14.48 12.52
N TRP A 67 -9.81 14.55 12.03
CA TRP A 67 -9.41 14.34 10.64
C TRP A 67 -8.66 13.01 10.52
N SER A 68 -8.89 12.27 9.43
CA SER A 68 -8.41 10.90 9.27
C SER A 68 -8.13 10.51 7.82
N ALA A 69 -7.63 9.30 7.62
CA ALA A 69 -7.50 8.72 6.28
C ALA A 69 -8.86 8.41 5.61
N ALA A 70 -9.99 8.47 6.34
CA ALA A 70 -11.31 8.33 5.74
C ALA A 70 -11.74 9.59 4.95
N ASP A 71 -11.10 10.73 5.23
CA ASP A 71 -11.42 12.03 4.64
C ASP A 71 -10.60 12.32 3.37
N VAL A 72 -9.70 11.41 3.00
CA VAL A 72 -8.73 11.57 1.90
C VAL A 72 -8.62 10.29 1.09
N ASP A 73 -8.64 10.39 -0.24
CA ASP A 73 -8.35 9.26 -1.12
C ASP A 73 -6.83 8.98 -1.17
N VAL A 74 -6.29 8.46 -0.07
CA VAL A 74 -4.85 8.18 0.07
C VAL A 74 -4.36 7.18 -0.98
N ALA A 75 -5.19 6.19 -1.34
CA ALA A 75 -4.82 5.19 -2.33
C ALA A 75 -4.79 5.76 -3.74
N GLY A 76 -5.73 6.62 -4.11
CA GLY A 76 -5.70 7.38 -5.35
C GLY A 76 -4.51 8.34 -5.44
N LEU A 77 -4.18 9.05 -4.35
CA LEU A 77 -2.98 9.89 -4.28
C LEU A 77 -1.69 9.07 -4.44
N PHE A 78 -1.64 7.87 -3.85
CA PHE A 78 -0.51 6.96 -4.00
C PHE A 78 -0.35 6.48 -5.45
N ASP A 79 -1.45 6.10 -6.11
CA ASP A 79 -1.46 5.71 -7.52
C ASP A 79 -0.96 6.84 -8.43
N GLN A 80 -1.43 8.06 -8.20
CA GLN A 80 -1.00 9.25 -8.94
C GLN A 80 0.49 9.55 -8.72
N PHE A 81 0.96 9.50 -7.47
CA PHE A 81 2.37 9.69 -7.13
C PHE A 81 3.26 8.67 -7.85
N LEU A 82 2.87 7.39 -7.86
CA LEU A 82 3.61 6.32 -8.52
C LEU A 82 3.67 6.49 -10.04
N ALA A 83 2.65 7.11 -10.65
CA ALA A 83 2.59 7.28 -12.10
C ALA A 83 3.75 8.12 -12.66
N ASP A 84 4.36 8.97 -11.85
CA ASP A 84 5.51 9.80 -12.21
C ASP A 84 6.86 9.16 -11.82
N GLN A 85 6.84 7.98 -11.19
CA GLN A 85 8.06 7.25 -10.79
C GLN A 85 8.57 6.30 -11.88
N PRO A 86 9.85 5.92 -11.86
CA PRO A 86 10.38 4.85 -12.71
C PRO A 86 9.58 3.55 -12.60
N ALA A 87 9.51 2.78 -13.70
CA ALA A 87 8.77 1.52 -13.74
C ALA A 87 9.29 0.44 -12.76
N SER A 88 10.56 0.53 -12.34
CA SER A 88 11.09 -0.30 -11.24
C SER A 88 10.34 -0.02 -9.94
N ASP A 89 10.22 1.26 -9.61
CA ASP A 89 9.71 1.72 -8.33
C ASP A 89 8.20 1.50 -8.25
N GLN A 90 7.49 1.65 -9.37
CA GLN A 90 6.09 1.26 -9.52
C GLN A 90 5.88 -0.23 -9.22
N ARG A 91 6.74 -1.10 -9.75
CA ARG A 91 6.68 -2.55 -9.49
C ARG A 91 7.01 -2.87 -8.04
N ASP A 92 8.06 -2.27 -7.49
CA ASP A 92 8.49 -2.50 -6.11
C ASP A 92 7.40 -2.06 -5.12
N ALA A 93 6.73 -0.93 -5.38
CA ALA A 93 5.57 -0.50 -4.60
C ALA A 93 4.39 -1.49 -4.69
N GLY A 94 4.09 -1.99 -5.89
CA GLY A 94 3.07 -3.03 -6.09
C GLY A 94 3.38 -4.31 -5.32
N VAL A 95 4.63 -4.78 -5.39
CA VAL A 95 5.10 -5.96 -4.64
C VAL A 95 5.02 -5.72 -3.13
N ALA A 96 5.37 -4.52 -2.64
CA ALA A 96 5.26 -4.17 -1.23
C ALA A 96 3.80 -4.25 -0.74
N LEU A 97 2.84 -3.72 -1.52
CA LEU A 97 1.42 -3.81 -1.18
C LEU A 97 0.90 -5.25 -1.23
N ASP A 98 1.33 -6.04 -2.21
CA ASP A 98 0.99 -7.47 -2.27
C ASP A 98 1.55 -8.24 -1.05
N LEU A 99 2.77 -7.91 -0.62
CA LEU A 99 3.38 -8.50 0.57
C LEU A 99 2.65 -8.11 1.85
N VAL A 100 2.13 -6.87 1.94
CA VAL A 100 1.28 -6.45 3.07
C VAL A 100 -0.01 -7.27 3.07
N ASP A 101 -0.68 -7.39 1.93
CA ASP A 101 -1.94 -8.12 1.85
C ASP A 101 -1.81 -9.61 2.17
N LEU A 102 -0.72 -10.23 1.73
CA LEU A 102 -0.40 -11.63 2.00
C LEU A 102 0.31 -11.82 3.35
N GLY A 103 0.60 -10.75 4.07
CA GLY A 103 1.32 -10.75 5.33
C GLY A 103 0.78 -11.73 6.39
N PRO A 104 -0.56 -11.78 6.64
CA PRO A 104 -1.12 -12.71 7.62
C PRO A 104 -0.86 -14.18 7.26
N LEU A 105 -0.89 -14.52 5.97
CA LEU A 105 -0.56 -15.86 5.50
C LEU A 105 0.94 -16.17 5.65
N MET A 106 1.80 -15.26 5.18
CA MET A 106 3.23 -15.50 5.10
C MET A 106 3.95 -15.46 6.45
N PHE A 107 3.53 -14.56 7.35
CA PHE A 107 4.25 -14.28 8.59
C PHE A 107 3.53 -14.76 9.85
N GLU A 108 2.21 -14.96 9.79
CA GLU A 108 1.39 -15.35 10.95
C GLU A 108 0.72 -16.71 10.78
N ARG A 109 0.92 -17.38 9.64
CA ARG A 109 0.31 -18.70 9.30
C ARG A 109 -1.22 -18.68 9.35
N ARG A 110 -1.84 -17.53 9.06
CA ARG A 110 -3.30 -17.38 9.00
C ARG A 110 -3.75 -17.50 7.55
N TRP A 111 -4.67 -18.40 7.26
CA TRP A 111 -5.26 -18.56 5.92
C TRP A 111 -6.24 -17.43 5.57
N THR A 112 -5.75 -16.19 5.57
CA THR A 112 -6.49 -14.96 5.28
C THR A 112 -5.54 -13.89 4.75
N THR A 113 -6.09 -12.80 4.22
CA THR A 113 -5.35 -11.62 3.77
C THR A 113 -5.55 -10.46 4.73
N PHE A 114 -4.66 -9.46 4.67
CA PHE A 114 -4.78 -8.23 5.46
C PHE A 114 -6.11 -7.54 5.19
N THR A 115 -6.52 -7.48 3.92
CA THR A 115 -7.78 -6.84 3.52
C THR A 115 -9.04 -7.52 4.10
N ALA A 116 -8.97 -8.81 4.40
CA ALA A 116 -10.04 -9.60 5.01
C ALA A 116 -10.02 -9.62 6.56
N LEU A 117 -8.97 -9.09 7.20
CA LEU A 117 -8.92 -8.98 8.67
C LEU A 117 -9.93 -7.94 9.20
N THR A 118 -10.40 -8.17 10.43
CA THR A 118 -11.19 -7.17 11.16
C THR A 118 -10.34 -5.93 11.46
N PRO A 119 -10.93 -4.75 11.75
CA PRO A 119 -10.17 -3.53 12.05
C PRO A 119 -9.10 -3.72 13.14
N ASP A 120 -9.45 -4.35 14.26
CA ASP A 120 -8.50 -4.59 15.37
C ASP A 120 -7.38 -5.55 14.97
N GLN A 121 -7.70 -6.59 14.19
CA GLN A 121 -6.71 -7.53 13.69
C GLN A 121 -5.77 -6.87 12.67
N ARG A 122 -6.28 -6.00 11.80
CA ARG A 122 -5.44 -5.20 10.89
C ARG A 122 -4.51 -4.30 11.66
N LEU A 123 -5.00 -3.62 12.70
CA LEU A 123 -4.18 -2.74 13.53
C LEU A 123 -3.04 -3.51 14.19
N ALA A 124 -3.35 -4.64 14.84
CA ALA A 124 -2.34 -5.49 15.46
C ALA A 124 -1.31 -6.02 14.43
N HIS A 125 -1.79 -6.49 13.27
CA HIS A 125 -0.92 -6.94 12.17
C HIS A 125 0.01 -5.81 11.70
N TRP A 126 -0.55 -4.64 11.43
CA TRP A 126 0.18 -3.48 10.93
C TRP A 126 1.23 -2.98 11.94
N GLN A 127 0.89 -2.95 13.22
CA GLN A 127 1.81 -2.59 14.29
C GLN A 127 2.96 -3.60 14.43
N ALA A 128 2.68 -4.90 14.28
CA ALA A 128 3.70 -5.94 14.33
C ALA A 128 4.76 -5.81 13.22
N TRP A 129 4.43 -5.19 12.08
CA TRP A 129 5.41 -4.91 11.02
C TRP A 129 6.44 -3.85 11.44
N SER A 130 6.06 -2.88 12.27
CA SER A 130 6.96 -1.80 12.71
C SER A 130 8.13 -2.30 13.57
N VAL A 131 7.91 -3.38 14.32
CA VAL A 131 8.88 -4.01 15.23
C VAL A 131 9.36 -5.37 14.73
N ALA A 132 9.03 -5.75 13.50
CA ALA A 132 9.41 -7.04 12.94
C ALA A 132 10.94 -7.19 12.86
N PRO A 133 11.52 -8.38 13.07
CA PRO A 133 12.97 -8.59 12.94
C PRO A 133 13.45 -8.42 11.49
N GLN A 134 12.60 -8.66 10.49
CA GLN A 134 12.94 -8.47 9.07
C GLN A 134 13.00 -6.97 8.72
N ALA A 135 14.15 -6.51 8.23
CA ALA A 135 14.36 -5.11 7.84
C ALA A 135 13.35 -4.64 6.78
N THR A 136 13.08 -5.46 5.78
CA THR A 136 12.14 -5.17 4.69
C THR A 136 10.72 -4.88 5.20
N ARG A 137 10.23 -5.60 6.22
CA ARG A 137 8.89 -5.33 6.80
C ARG A 137 8.84 -3.98 7.49
N ARG A 138 9.90 -3.64 8.24
CA ARG A 138 10.00 -2.34 8.90
C ARG A 138 10.11 -1.21 7.88
N GLU A 139 10.86 -1.41 6.80
CA GLU A 139 11.03 -0.44 5.73
C GLU A 139 9.71 -0.18 4.99
N ILE A 140 8.98 -1.24 4.59
CA ILE A 140 7.65 -1.10 3.98
C ILE A 140 6.71 -0.37 4.94
N TRP A 141 6.72 -0.75 6.23
CA TRP A 141 5.91 -0.07 7.23
C TRP A 141 6.22 1.42 7.31
N GLN A 142 7.50 1.80 7.41
CA GLN A 142 7.92 3.21 7.49
C GLN A 142 7.54 3.99 6.24
N SER A 143 7.77 3.43 5.05
CA SER A 143 7.47 4.10 3.79
C SER A 143 5.97 4.37 3.63
N LEU A 144 5.13 3.37 3.86
CA LEU A 144 3.68 3.52 3.75
C LEU A 144 3.10 4.42 4.86
N ALA A 145 3.61 4.32 6.09
CA ALA A 145 3.21 5.20 7.20
C ALA A 145 3.54 6.67 6.90
N ARG A 146 4.78 6.95 6.45
CA ARG A 146 5.20 8.30 6.07
C ARG A 146 4.39 8.86 4.91
N PHE A 147 4.18 8.05 3.87
CA PHE A 147 3.35 8.47 2.74
C PHE A 147 1.92 8.77 3.20
N THR A 148 1.31 7.90 4.02
CA THR A 148 -0.04 8.11 4.54
C THR A 148 -0.12 9.40 5.36
N GLY A 149 0.82 9.62 6.28
CA GLY A 149 0.88 10.85 7.06
C GLY A 149 1.00 12.10 6.19
N MET A 150 1.89 12.06 5.20
CA MET A 150 2.04 13.15 4.23
C MET A 150 0.74 13.37 3.46
N ALA A 151 0.18 12.34 2.83
CA ALA A 151 -1.03 12.45 2.02
C ALA A 151 -2.24 12.99 2.80
N VAL A 152 -2.39 12.60 4.06
CA VAL A 152 -3.50 13.04 4.92
C VAL A 152 -3.32 14.46 5.44
N TYR A 153 -2.13 14.79 5.95
CA TYR A 153 -1.91 16.08 6.61
C TYR A 153 -1.46 17.22 5.67
N ASP A 154 -1.08 16.89 4.43
CA ASP A 154 -0.82 17.89 3.39
C ASP A 154 -2.13 18.50 2.84
N GLN A 155 -3.28 17.86 3.09
CA GLN A 155 -4.57 18.40 2.66
C GLN A 155 -4.93 19.69 3.42
N PRO A 156 -5.35 20.76 2.72
CA PRO A 156 -5.82 21.99 3.37
C PRO A 156 -6.94 21.77 4.39
N GLY A 157 -7.79 20.77 4.15
CA GLY A 157 -8.84 20.36 5.08
C GLY A 157 -8.32 19.88 6.43
N ALA A 158 -7.11 19.31 6.49
CA ALA A 158 -6.49 18.83 7.73
C ALA A 158 -5.96 19.97 8.61
N TRP A 159 -5.60 21.11 8.02
CA TRP A 159 -4.83 22.16 8.72
C TRP A 159 -5.54 22.74 9.95
N PRO A 160 -6.86 23.06 9.92
CA PRO A 160 -7.57 23.53 11.12
C PRO A 160 -7.55 22.52 12.26
N HIS A 161 -7.56 21.23 11.95
CA HIS A 161 -7.60 20.13 12.91
C HIS A 161 -6.27 19.93 13.65
N ILE A 162 -5.16 20.31 13.02
CA ILE A 162 -3.80 20.24 13.59
C ILE A 162 -3.30 21.60 14.09
N GLY A 163 -4.17 22.62 14.12
CA GLY A 163 -3.81 23.97 14.57
C GLY A 163 -2.90 24.73 13.59
N TYR A 164 -2.76 24.25 12.36
CA TYR A 164 -1.98 24.93 11.32
C TYR A 164 -2.87 25.95 10.59
N ARG A 165 -2.40 27.20 10.49
CA ARG A 165 -3.15 28.29 9.83
C ARG A 165 -3.00 28.31 8.30
N GLY A 166 -2.30 27.32 7.74
CA GLY A 166 -1.93 27.28 6.34
C GLY A 166 -0.70 28.13 6.01
N PRO A 167 -0.20 28.04 4.76
CA PRO A 167 0.95 28.80 4.30
C PRO A 167 0.69 30.31 4.37
N SER A 168 1.60 31.05 5.01
CA SER A 168 1.53 32.51 5.14
C SER A 168 1.56 33.25 3.79
N LEU A 169 2.00 32.58 2.72
CA LEU A 169 2.05 33.08 1.34
C LEU A 169 0.68 33.13 0.63
N ALA A 170 -0.37 32.51 1.19
CA ALA A 170 -1.73 32.60 0.63
C ALA A 170 -2.36 34.00 0.76
N ARG A 171 -1.64 35.00 1.29
CA ARG A 171 -2.12 36.37 1.47
C ARG A 171 -1.35 37.39 0.65
N ARG A 172 -1.52 37.37 -0.68
CA ARG A 172 -1.37 38.55 -1.56
C ARG A 172 -2.28 38.44 -2.79
N THR A 173 -3.57 38.68 -2.56
CA THR A 173 -4.51 39.14 -3.60
C THR A 173 -5.31 40.31 -3.03
N GLY A 174 -4.59 41.37 -2.67
CA GLY A 174 -5.19 42.70 -2.49
C GLY A 174 -5.01 43.47 -3.80
N PRO A 175 -6.02 44.17 -4.32
CA PRO A 175 -5.85 44.99 -5.51
C PRO A 175 -4.84 46.10 -5.21
N GLU A 176 -3.85 46.25 -6.09
CA GLU A 176 -3.08 47.49 -6.18
C GLU A 176 -4.07 48.63 -6.53
N GLN A 177 -4.59 49.30 -5.51
CA GLN A 177 -5.14 50.64 -5.67
C GLN A 177 -3.96 51.60 -5.52
N GLY A 178 -3.36 51.95 -6.65
CA GLY A 178 -2.45 53.09 -6.74
C GLY A 178 -3.21 54.41 -6.61
N PRO A 179 -2.55 55.42 -6.04
CA PRO A 179 -2.53 56.76 -6.60
C PRO A 179 -1.23 57.05 -7.36
#